data_AF-A0A653D4H5-F1
#
_entry.id   AF-A0A653D4H5-F1
#
_cell.length_a   1.000
_cell.length_b   1.000
_cell.length_c   1.000
_cell.angle_alpha   90.00
_cell.angle_beta   90.00
_cell.angle_gamma   90.00
#
_symmetry.space_group_name_H-M   'P 1'
#
loop_
_entity.id
_entity.type
_entity.pdbx_description
1 polymer ?
#
loop_
_entity_poly.entity_id
_entity_poly.type
_entity_poly.pdbx_seq_one_letter_code
_entity_poly.pdbx_strand_id
1 'polypeptide(L)'
;MQGKDINIYRYITLYSLDVICESSMGVSINAQEIEDSEYVKNVKLLCKIVAERQNRLRERFDLIYWLFPNYYREKRAVRQIHNFTYSVIDSRRKLLDESSPQQENDPEIKKRVAFLDMLLQSTVDGRPLTREEIREEVDTFMFEGHDTTGSAMSFALFLLASHPDVQVSSWIFIFNNKYRHF
;
A
#
# COMPACT_ATOMS: atom_id res chain seq x y z
N MET A 1 -15.03 27.03 -17.44
CA MET A 1 -13.67 26.46 -17.53
C MET A 1 -13.80 25.04 -18.05
N GLN A 2 -13.26 24.73 -19.23
CA GLN A 2 -13.24 23.34 -19.72
C GLN A 2 -12.24 22.56 -18.86
N GLY A 3 -12.76 21.78 -17.91
CA GLY A 3 -11.96 20.84 -17.14
C GLY A 3 -11.44 19.76 -18.07
N LYS A 4 -10.15 19.42 -17.96
CA LYS A 4 -9.56 18.27 -18.65
C LYS A 4 -10.01 17.00 -17.92
N ASP A 5 -10.35 15.95 -18.67
CA ASP A 5 -10.62 14.64 -18.08
C ASP A 5 -9.37 14.10 -17.38
N ILE A 6 -9.54 13.58 -16.16
CA ILE A 6 -8.45 13.08 -15.32
C ILE A 6 -8.70 11.60 -15.01
N ASN A 7 -7.66 10.78 -15.13
CA ASN A 7 -7.70 9.41 -14.66
C ASN A 7 -7.52 9.35 -13.13
N ILE A 8 -8.63 9.27 -12.39
CA ILE A 8 -8.64 9.26 -10.93
C ILE A 8 -7.96 8.04 -10.32
N TYR A 9 -7.93 6.89 -11.01
CA TYR A 9 -7.36 5.64 -10.50
C TYR A 9 -5.90 5.81 -10.09
N ARG A 10 -5.14 6.62 -10.84
CA ARG A 10 -3.75 6.95 -10.50
C ARG A 10 -3.64 7.62 -9.13
N TYR A 11 -4.41 8.69 -8.92
CA TYR A 11 -4.35 9.50 -7.70
C TYR A 11 -4.82 8.72 -6.48
N ILE A 12 -5.86 7.90 -6.65
CA ILE A 12 -6.42 7.08 -5.58
C ILE A 12 -5.46 5.95 -5.21
N THR A 13 -4.80 5.32 -6.18
CA THR A 13 -3.80 4.27 -5.89
C THR A 13 -2.62 4.83 -5.08
N LEU A 14 -2.13 6.02 -5.45
CA LEU A 14 -1.03 6.69 -4.73
C LEU A 14 -1.49 7.15 -3.33
N TYR A 15 -2.72 7.68 -3.23
CA TYR A 15 -3.33 8.00 -1.94
C TYR A 15 -3.41 6.79 -1.01
N SER A 16 -3.93 5.66 -1.50
CA SER A 16 -4.00 4.42 -0.72
C SER A 16 -2.63 3.95 -0.24
N LEU A 17 -1.59 4.13 -1.08
CA LEU A 17 -0.22 3.78 -0.72
C LEU A 17 0.31 4.68 0.41
N ASP A 18 0.05 5.98 0.35
CA ASP A 18 0.38 6.90 1.44
C ASP A 18 -0.34 6.52 2.74
N VAL A 19 -1.65 6.26 2.66
CA VAL A 19 -2.45 5.88 3.82
C VAL A 19 -1.93 4.60 4.48
N ILE A 20 -1.58 3.56 3.73
CA ILE A 20 -1.08 2.32 4.33
C ILE A 20 0.32 2.52 4.95
N CYS A 21 1.19 3.30 4.29
CA CYS A 21 2.52 3.60 4.82
C CYS A 21 2.44 4.42 6.11
N GLU A 22 1.57 5.42 6.19
CA GLU A 22 1.41 6.23 7.39
C GLU A 22 0.71 5.47 8.52
N SER A 23 -0.40 4.81 8.22
CA SER A 23 -1.24 4.17 9.24
C SER A 23 -0.66 2.87 9.78
N SER A 24 -0.05 2.05 8.91
CA SER A 24 0.39 0.69 9.26
C SER A 24 1.91 0.55 9.34
N MET A 25 2.67 1.32 8.55
CA MET A 25 4.13 1.28 8.58
C MET A 25 4.74 2.41 9.45
N GLY A 26 3.97 3.46 9.73
CA GLY A 26 4.43 4.59 10.54
C GLY A 26 5.50 5.43 9.84
N VAL A 27 5.48 5.49 8.51
CA VAL A 27 6.41 6.29 7.69
C VAL A 27 5.62 7.05 6.62
N SER A 28 5.88 8.36 6.50
CA SER A 28 5.34 9.18 5.41
C SER A 28 6.27 9.11 4.20
N ILE A 29 5.75 8.71 3.04
CA ILE A 29 6.51 8.57 1.78
C ILE A 29 6.11 9.60 0.71
N ASN A 30 4.99 10.30 0.90
CA ASN A 30 4.42 11.30 0.00
C ASN A 30 4.33 10.83 -1.47
N ALA A 31 3.85 9.60 -1.68
CA ALA A 31 3.71 8.97 -2.98
C ALA A 31 2.85 9.77 -3.97
N GLN A 32 1.88 10.57 -3.48
CA GLN A 32 1.08 11.44 -4.33
C GLN A 32 1.87 12.57 -5.02
N GLU A 33 2.99 13.02 -4.44
CA GLU A 33 3.85 14.05 -5.03
C GLU A 33 4.71 13.47 -6.17
N ILE A 34 4.99 12.17 -6.12
CA ILE A 34 5.77 11.46 -7.10
C ILE A 34 4.87 11.15 -8.30
N GLU A 35 5.12 11.83 -9.41
CA GLU A 35 4.35 11.64 -10.64
C GLU A 35 4.36 10.19 -11.13
N ASP A 36 5.44 9.45 -10.82
CA ASP A 36 5.68 8.14 -11.37
C ASP A 36 6.33 7.16 -10.38
N SER A 37 5.52 6.65 -9.44
CA SER A 37 5.99 5.68 -8.45
C SER A 37 6.44 4.37 -9.12
N GLU A 38 7.76 4.11 -9.07
CA GLU A 38 8.36 2.86 -9.55
C GLU A 38 7.78 1.64 -8.81
N TYR A 39 7.50 1.77 -7.50
CA TYR A 39 6.85 0.72 -6.72
C TYR A 39 5.48 0.32 -7.30
N VAL A 40 4.57 1.28 -7.49
CA VAL A 40 3.21 1.01 -8.01
C VAL A 40 3.27 0.41 -9.41
N LYS A 41 4.22 0.86 -10.25
CA LYS A 41 4.45 0.28 -11.58
C LYS A 41 4.87 -1.17 -11.53
N ASN A 42 5.80 -1.52 -10.65
CA ASN A 42 6.27 -2.89 -10.50
C ASN A 42 5.19 -3.81 -9.91
N VAL A 43 4.40 -3.32 -8.96
CA VAL A 43 3.25 -4.06 -8.44
C VAL A 43 2.27 -4.38 -9.57
N LYS A 44 1.87 -3.38 -10.38
CA LYS A 44 0.97 -3.60 -11.53
C LYS A 44 1.56 -4.55 -12.56
N LEU A 45 2.86 -4.46 -12.84
CA LEU A 45 3.56 -5.40 -13.72
C LEU A 45 3.51 -6.82 -13.15
N LEU A 46 3.73 -6.98 -11.85
CA LEU A 46 3.70 -8.27 -11.17
C LEU A 46 2.29 -8.87 -11.22
N CYS A 47 1.24 -8.09 -10.89
CA CYS A 47 -0.15 -8.53 -10.99
C CYS A 47 -0.50 -8.99 -12.41
N LYS A 48 -0.06 -8.24 -13.44
CA LYS A 48 -0.25 -8.62 -14.83
C LYS A 48 0.44 -9.93 -15.17
N ILE A 49 1.71 -10.11 -14.78
CA ILE A 49 2.45 -11.34 -15.03
C ILE A 49 1.78 -12.52 -14.31
N VAL A 50 1.39 -12.36 -13.05
CA VAL A 50 0.68 -13.40 -12.27
C VAL A 50 -0.64 -13.78 -12.94
N ALA A 51 -1.44 -12.81 -13.38
CA ALA A 51 -2.69 -13.07 -14.09
C ALA A 51 -2.46 -13.77 -15.44
N GLU A 52 -1.43 -13.38 -16.20
CA GLU A 52 -1.04 -14.06 -17.45
C GLU A 52 -0.60 -15.51 -17.18
N ARG A 53 0.22 -15.74 -16.15
CA ARG A 53 0.68 -17.08 -15.75
C ARG A 53 -0.46 -17.99 -15.31
N GLN A 54 -1.46 -17.45 -14.61
CA GLN A 54 -2.67 -18.21 -14.23
C GLN A 54 -3.45 -18.71 -15.46
N ASN A 55 -3.48 -17.93 -16.54
CA ASN A 55 -4.23 -18.24 -17.76
C ASN A 55 -3.41 -19.01 -18.82
N ARG A 56 -2.07 -18.98 -18.76
CA ARG A 56 -1.19 -19.64 -19.73
C ARG A 56 -0.53 -20.87 -19.13
N LEU A 57 -1.06 -22.05 -19.44
CA LEU A 57 -0.57 -23.35 -18.96
C LEU A 57 0.95 -23.56 -19.15
N ARG A 58 1.55 -22.99 -20.20
CA ARG A 58 3.00 -23.10 -20.47
C ARG A 58 3.88 -22.24 -19.55
N GLU A 59 3.39 -21.08 -19.12
CA GLU A 59 4.11 -20.18 -18.21
C GLU A 59 3.82 -20.50 -16.73
N ARG A 60 2.92 -21.45 -16.48
CA ARG A 60 2.51 -21.88 -15.15
C ARG A 60 3.55 -22.75 -14.45
N PHE A 61 4.26 -23.61 -15.18
CA PHE A 61 5.23 -24.53 -14.60
C PHE A 61 6.61 -23.87 -14.41
N ASP A 62 7.08 -23.80 -13.17
CA ASP A 62 8.33 -23.10 -12.81
C ASP A 62 9.56 -23.64 -13.53
N LEU A 63 9.63 -24.95 -13.78
CA LEU A 63 10.75 -25.62 -14.47
C LEU A 63 11.03 -25.05 -15.87
N ILE A 64 9.99 -24.61 -16.57
CA ILE A 64 10.09 -24.03 -17.92
C ILE A 64 9.94 -22.51 -17.91
N TYR A 65 9.50 -21.92 -16.80
CA TYR A 65 9.19 -20.50 -16.72
C TYR A 65 10.41 -19.60 -16.97
N TRP A 66 11.61 -20.04 -16.55
CA TRP A 66 12.85 -19.29 -16.77
C TRP A 66 13.20 -19.07 -18.25
N LEU A 67 12.65 -19.87 -19.17
CA LEU A 67 12.83 -19.71 -20.62
C LEU A 67 12.03 -18.52 -21.19
N PHE A 68 11.05 -18.01 -20.45
CA PHE A 68 10.17 -16.94 -20.91
C PHE A 68 10.70 -15.55 -20.47
N PRO A 69 10.56 -14.50 -21.31
CA PRO A 69 10.96 -13.15 -20.95
C PRO A 69 10.29 -12.61 -19.67
N ASN A 70 9.07 -13.09 -19.38
CA ASN A 70 8.32 -12.71 -18.18
C ASN A 70 9.05 -13.07 -16.88
N TYR A 71 9.82 -14.17 -16.84
CA TYR A 71 10.61 -14.54 -15.66
C TYR A 71 11.61 -13.45 -15.25
N TYR A 72 12.34 -12.90 -16.22
CA TYR A 72 13.34 -11.87 -15.95
C TYR A 72 12.69 -10.54 -15.58
N ARG A 73 11.54 -10.22 -16.18
CA ARG A 73 10.74 -9.03 -15.82
C ARG A 73 10.19 -9.13 -14.40
N GLU A 74 9.64 -10.29 -14.04
CA GLU A 74 9.15 -10.61 -12.69
C GLU A 74 10.27 -10.45 -11.67
N LYS A 75 11.43 -11.10 -11.89
CA LYS A 75 12.57 -10.99 -10.97
C LYS A 75 13.07 -9.56 -10.79
N ARG A 76 13.06 -8.74 -11.85
CA ARG A 76 13.43 -7.33 -11.75
C ARG A 76 12.41 -6.54 -10.92
N ALA A 77 11.12 -6.74 -11.19
CA ALA A 77 10.04 -6.06 -10.48
C ALA A 77 10.06 -6.40 -8.99
N VAL A 78 10.16 -7.69 -8.65
CA VAL A 78 10.26 -8.18 -7.26
C VAL A 78 11.46 -7.55 -6.54
N ARG A 79 12.62 -7.43 -7.20
CA ARG A 79 13.78 -6.76 -6.59
C ARG A 79 13.50 -5.29 -6.27
N GLN A 80 12.83 -4.57 -7.14
CA GLN A 80 12.49 -3.16 -6.93
C GLN A 80 11.44 -2.98 -5.82
N ILE A 81 10.46 -3.89 -5.75
CA ILE A 81 9.47 -3.96 -4.66
C ILE A 81 10.19 -4.19 -3.33
N HIS A 82 11.04 -5.22 -3.23
CA HIS A 82 11.80 -5.49 -2.01
C HIS A 82 12.68 -4.31 -1.57
N ASN A 83 13.35 -3.65 -2.52
CA ASN A 83 14.17 -2.47 -2.21
C ASN A 83 13.34 -1.35 -1.58
N PHE A 84 12.14 -1.11 -2.11
CA PHE A 84 11.22 -0.14 -1.55
C PHE A 84 10.78 -0.54 -0.14
N THR A 85 10.38 -1.79 0.06
CA THR A 85 9.94 -2.31 1.36
C THR A 85 11.05 -2.24 2.41
N TYR A 86 12.29 -2.59 2.05
CA TYR A 86 13.42 -2.41 2.94
C TYR A 86 13.66 -0.94 3.29
N SER A 87 13.47 -0.01 2.35
CA SER A 87 13.60 1.41 2.64
C SER A 87 12.57 1.89 3.67
N VAL A 88 11.35 1.36 3.64
CA VAL A 88 10.29 1.67 4.62
C VAL A 88 10.67 1.11 6.00
N ILE A 89 11.11 -0.15 6.06
CA ILE A 89 11.55 -0.81 7.30
C ILE A 89 12.73 -0.05 7.92
N ASP A 90 13.74 0.28 7.12
CA ASP A 90 14.94 0.99 7.59
C ASP A 90 14.60 2.41 8.05
N SER A 91 13.68 3.10 7.36
CA SER A 91 13.20 4.43 7.76
C SER A 91 12.49 4.38 9.10
N ARG A 92 11.62 3.38 9.30
CA ARG A 92 10.92 3.22 10.57
C ARG A 92 11.86 2.90 11.73
N ARG A 93 12.84 2.01 11.50
CA ARG A 93 13.86 1.69 12.52
C ARG A 93 14.63 2.92 12.98
N LYS A 94 15.10 3.76 12.04
CA LYS A 94 15.79 5.01 12.38
C LYS A 94 14.93 5.93 13.26
N LEU A 95 13.65 6.09 12.91
CA LEU A 95 12.72 6.90 13.70
C LEU A 95 12.56 6.35 15.12
N LEU A 96 12.51 5.03 15.31
CA LEU A 96 12.42 4.41 16.63
C LEU A 96 13.71 4.57 17.45
N ASP A 97 14.87 4.44 16.82
CA ASP A 97 16.18 4.64 17.45
C ASP A 97 16.37 6.09 17.92
N GLU A 98 15.91 7.07 17.13
CA GLU A 98 15.90 8.50 17.48
C GLU A 98 14.91 8.83 18.62
N SER A 99 13.95 7.93 18.93
CA SER A 99 12.80 8.21 19.81
C SER A 99 12.93 7.72 21.27
N SER A 100 14.06 7.19 21.76
CA SER A 100 14.17 6.66 23.14
C SER A 100 15.28 7.34 24.00
N PRO A 101 15.11 7.65 25.32
CA PRO A 101 13.94 7.57 26.21
C PRO A 101 13.67 8.89 26.99
N GLN A 102 13.11 9.95 26.38
CA GLN A 102 12.78 11.20 27.09
C GLN A 102 11.30 11.62 26.99
N GLN A 103 10.44 10.84 26.33
CA GLN A 103 9.03 11.18 26.11
C GLN A 103 8.05 10.13 26.67
N GLU A 104 8.38 9.47 27.78
CA GLU A 104 7.43 8.58 28.48
C GLU A 104 6.43 9.30 29.40
N ASN A 105 6.52 10.63 29.54
CA ASN A 105 5.74 11.40 30.53
C ASN A 105 4.51 12.13 29.96
N ASP A 106 3.86 11.62 28.92
CA ASP A 106 2.55 12.16 28.52
C ASP A 106 1.48 11.05 28.42
N PRO A 107 0.65 10.86 29.46
CA PRO A 107 -0.34 9.78 29.52
C PRO A 107 -1.53 9.97 28.56
N GLU A 108 -1.62 11.09 27.84
CA GLU A 108 -2.79 11.43 27.01
C GLU A 108 -2.70 10.99 25.53
N ILE A 109 -1.51 10.62 25.04
CA ILE A 109 -1.33 10.08 23.68
C ILE A 109 -0.87 8.63 23.78
N LYS A 110 -1.82 7.70 23.88
CA LYS A 110 -1.56 6.30 23.47
C LYS A 110 -1.14 6.33 22.01
N LYS A 111 0.17 6.44 21.75
CA LYS A 111 0.77 6.40 20.42
C LYS A 111 0.29 5.09 19.79
N ARG A 112 -0.60 5.20 18.80
CA ARG A 112 -1.18 4.02 18.15
C ARG A 112 -0.03 3.23 17.55
N VAL A 113 0.23 2.04 18.12
CA VAL A 113 1.33 1.18 17.69
C VAL A 113 1.04 0.77 16.24
N ALA A 114 1.94 1.12 15.33
CA ALA A 114 1.81 0.75 13.94
C ALA A 114 2.05 -0.76 13.78
N PHE A 115 1.49 -1.38 12.73
CA PHE A 115 1.72 -2.81 12.46
C PHE A 115 3.21 -3.15 12.35
N LEU A 116 3.99 -2.30 11.67
CA LEU A 116 5.44 -2.48 11.56
C LEU A 116 6.16 -2.40 12.91
N ASP A 117 5.68 -1.58 13.85
CA ASP A 117 6.25 -1.53 15.20
C ASP A 117 6.07 -2.87 15.92
N MET A 118 4.90 -3.50 15.75
CA MET A 118 4.63 -4.82 16.31
C MET A 118 5.58 -5.86 15.72
N LEU A 119 5.78 -5.87 14.40
CA LEU A 119 6.73 -6.80 13.76
C LEU A 119 8.17 -6.60 14.26
N LEU A 120 8.60 -5.34 14.41
CA LEU A 120 9.97 -5.02 14.87
C LEU A 120 10.23 -5.42 16.33
N GLN A 121 9.19 -5.42 17.17
CA GLN A 121 9.27 -5.78 18.59
C GLN A 121 8.88 -7.24 18.87
N SER A 122 8.33 -7.94 17.88
CA SER A 122 7.82 -9.30 18.04
C SER A 122 8.94 -10.33 18.17
N THR A 123 8.66 -11.33 19.00
CA THR A 123 9.49 -12.54 19.12
C THR A 123 8.63 -13.77 18.87
N VAL A 124 9.16 -14.73 18.11
CA VAL A 124 8.52 -16.01 17.78
C VAL A 124 9.52 -17.10 18.16
N ASP A 125 9.08 -18.10 18.91
CA ASP A 125 9.93 -19.19 19.43
C ASP A 125 11.16 -18.71 20.20
N GLY A 126 11.03 -17.59 20.91
CA GLY A 126 12.09 -17.01 21.73
C GLY A 126 13.17 -16.24 20.94
N ARG A 127 12.99 -16.04 19.63
CA ARG A 127 13.87 -15.19 18.80
C ARG A 127 13.12 -14.03 18.17
N PRO A 128 13.77 -12.88 17.89
CA PRO A 128 13.18 -11.85 17.05
C PRO A 128 12.95 -12.35 15.62
N LEU A 129 12.01 -11.72 14.93
CA LEU A 129 11.82 -11.93 13.49
C LEU A 129 13.07 -11.47 12.72
N THR A 130 13.46 -12.24 11.72
CA THR A 130 14.54 -11.88 10.80
C THR A 130 14.10 -10.73 9.90
N ARG A 131 15.09 -10.03 9.31
CA ARG A 131 14.81 -8.96 8.35
C ARG A 131 14.01 -9.46 7.14
N GLU A 132 14.20 -10.73 6.76
CA GLU A 132 13.51 -11.34 5.65
C GLU A 132 12.03 -11.60 5.97
N GLU A 133 11.75 -12.21 7.12
CA GLU A 133 10.39 -12.48 7.62
C GLU A 133 9.59 -11.18 7.80
N ILE A 134 10.19 -10.13 8.39
CA ILE A 134 9.52 -8.83 8.51
C ILE A 134 9.19 -8.26 7.13
N ARG A 135 10.11 -8.37 6.17
CA ARG A 135 9.87 -7.86 4.81
C ARG A 135 8.74 -8.62 4.10
N GLU A 136 8.59 -9.93 4.31
CA GLU A 136 7.48 -10.70 3.71
C GLU A 136 6.12 -10.21 4.18
N GLU A 137 5.98 -9.99 5.49
CA GLU A 137 4.75 -9.47 6.07
C GLU A 137 4.49 -8.03 5.61
N VAL A 138 5.52 -7.18 5.58
CA VAL A 138 5.37 -5.80 5.10
C VAL A 138 5.02 -5.76 3.61
N ASP A 139 5.67 -6.56 2.76
CA ASP A 139 5.35 -6.68 1.33
C ASP A 139 3.87 -7.04 1.14
N THR A 140 3.40 -8.05 1.87
CA THR A 140 2.02 -8.54 1.79
C THR A 140 1.03 -7.46 2.20
N PHE A 141 1.18 -6.88 3.39
CA PHE A 141 0.27 -5.86 3.91
C PHE A 141 0.28 -4.58 3.08
N MET A 142 1.45 -4.14 2.62
CA MET A 142 1.54 -2.96 1.76
C MET A 142 0.85 -3.23 0.42
N PHE A 143 1.10 -4.37 -0.22
CA PHE A 143 0.45 -4.75 -1.47
C PHE A 143 -1.07 -4.83 -1.33
N GLU A 144 -1.56 -5.68 -0.44
CA GLU A 144 -2.99 -5.94 -0.25
C GLU A 144 -3.72 -4.68 0.21
N GLY A 145 -3.11 -3.89 1.09
CA GLY A 145 -3.70 -2.69 1.65
C GLY A 145 -3.95 -1.59 0.63
N HIS A 146 -3.02 -1.35 -0.30
CA HIS A 146 -3.15 -0.21 -1.22
C HIS A 146 -3.84 -0.55 -2.55
N ASP A 147 -3.51 -1.67 -3.19
CA ASP A 147 -3.94 -1.95 -4.57
C ASP A 147 -5.44 -2.31 -4.60
N THR A 148 -5.89 -3.11 -3.62
CA THR A 148 -7.31 -3.52 -3.51
C THR A 148 -8.21 -2.34 -3.13
N THR A 149 -7.83 -1.57 -2.11
CA THR A 149 -8.61 -0.40 -1.66
C THR A 149 -8.60 0.70 -2.70
N GLY A 150 -7.47 0.91 -3.39
CA GLY A 150 -7.35 1.88 -4.47
C GLY A 150 -8.28 1.55 -5.64
N SER A 151 -8.37 0.26 -6.01
CA SER A 151 -9.32 -0.23 -7.00
C SER A 151 -10.77 -0.06 -6.53
N ALA A 152 -11.08 -0.47 -5.29
CA ALA A 152 -12.43 -0.35 -4.73
C ALA A 152 -12.93 1.10 -4.69
N MET A 153 -12.11 2.04 -4.22
CA MET A 153 -12.45 3.47 -4.20
C MET A 153 -12.64 4.03 -5.62
N SER A 154 -11.81 3.60 -6.57
CA SER A 154 -11.94 4.04 -7.97
C SER A 154 -13.23 3.55 -8.60
N PHE A 155 -13.61 2.29 -8.37
CA PHE A 155 -14.90 1.76 -8.82
C PHE A 155 -16.07 2.42 -8.11
N ALA A 156 -15.98 2.67 -6.80
CA ALA A 156 -17.02 3.37 -6.06
C ALA A 156 -17.28 4.77 -6.65
N LEU A 157 -16.22 5.53 -6.92
CA LEU A 157 -16.34 6.85 -7.56
C LEU A 157 -16.88 6.77 -8.99
N PHE A 158 -16.46 5.77 -9.77
CA PHE A 158 -17.01 5.53 -11.10
C PHE A 158 -18.52 5.23 -11.06
N LEU A 159 -18.96 4.39 -10.12
CA LEU A 159 -20.37 4.05 -9.94
C LEU A 159 -21.19 5.25 -9.47
N LEU A 160 -20.67 6.06 -8.54
CA LEU A 160 -21.31 7.30 -8.11
C LEU A 160 -21.47 8.29 -9.28
N ALA A 161 -20.41 8.49 -10.08
CA ALA A 161 -20.47 9.37 -11.25
C ALA A 161 -21.47 8.87 -12.32
N SER A 162 -21.71 7.56 -12.39
CA SER A 162 -22.64 6.94 -13.32
C SER A 162 -24.10 6.94 -12.84
N HIS A 163 -24.35 7.23 -11.55
CA HIS A 163 -25.68 7.24 -10.94
C HIS A 163 -25.92 8.55 -10.16
N PRO A 164 -26.30 9.64 -10.85
CA PRO A 164 -26.41 10.97 -10.25
C PRO A 164 -27.38 11.05 -9.08
N ASP A 165 -28.47 10.28 -9.10
CA ASP A 165 -29.45 10.17 -8.02
C ASP A 165 -28.80 9.64 -6.73
N VAL A 166 -28.03 8.55 -6.83
CA VAL A 166 -27.27 7.97 -5.70
C VAL A 166 -26.18 8.93 -5.22
N GLN A 167 -25.51 9.63 -6.13
CA GLN A 167 -24.49 10.62 -5.79
C GLN A 167 -25.09 11.78 -4.97
N VAL A 168 -26.23 12.33 -5.39
CA VAL A 168 -26.92 13.41 -4.66
C VAL A 168 -27.39 12.92 -3.30
N SER A 169 -27.99 11.72 -3.20
CA SER A 169 -28.39 11.14 -1.91
C SER A 169 -27.20 10.97 -0.96
N SER A 170 -26.07 10.45 -1.46
CA SER A 170 -24.84 10.26 -0.69
C SER A 170 -24.28 11.60 -0.20
N TRP A 171 -24.27 12.62 -1.06
CA TRP A 171 -23.85 13.97 -0.70
C TRP A 171 -24.72 14.56 0.41
N ILE A 172 -26.05 14.51 0.27
CA ILE A 172 -27.00 14.98 1.28
C ILE A 172 -26.75 14.27 2.62
N PHE A 173 -26.59 12.94 2.59
CA PHE A 173 -26.33 12.16 3.80
C PHE A 173 -25.05 12.61 4.52
N ILE A 174 -23.92 12.71 3.80
CA ILE A 174 -22.63 13.10 4.37
C ILE A 174 -22.70 14.50 4.99
N PHE A 175 -23.28 15.46 4.27
CA PHE A 175 -23.32 16.84 4.75
C PHE A 175 -24.37 17.04 5.86
N ASN A 176 -25.54 16.41 5.81
CA ASN A 176 -26.53 16.52 6.88
C ASN A 176 -26.07 15.84 8.18
N ASN A 177 -25.29 14.76 8.12
CA ASN A 177 -24.78 14.11 9.33
C ASN A 177 -23.58 14.87 9.95
N LYS A 178 -22.81 15.60 9.13
CA LYS A 178 -21.70 16.43 9.61
C LYS A 178 -22.15 17.57 10.53
N TYR A 179 -23.40 18.01 10.43
CA TYR A 179 -24.00 19.06 11.29
C TYR A 179 -24.83 18.53 12.47
N ARG A 180 -24.83 17.20 12.72
CA ARG A 180 -25.64 16.60 13.80
C ARG A 180 -24.84 16.22 15.07
N HIS A 181 -23.51 16.30 15.02
CA HIS A 181 -22.62 15.93 16.12
C HIS A 181 -21.84 17.13 16.69
N PHE A 182 -22.33 18.35 16.47
CA PHE A 182 -21.94 19.56 17.19
C PHE A 182 -23.17 20.17 17.87
#